data_AF-A0AAQ1F039-F1
#
_entry.id   AF-A0AAQ1F039-F1
#
_cell.length_a   1.000
_cell.length_b   1.000
_cell.length_c   1.000
_cell.angle_alpha   90.00
_cell.angle_beta   90.00
_cell.angle_gamma   90.00
#
_symmetry.space_group_name_H-M   'P 1'
#
loop_
_entity.id
_entity.type
_entity.pdbx_description
1 polymer ?
#
loop_
_entity_poly.entity_id
_entity_poly.type
_entity_poly.pdbx_seq_one_letter_code
_entity_poly.pdbx_strand_id
1 'polypeptide(L)' 'MSQTPDPAAAAALERFKAQRVTAIYRLDLIAKGATISYEDGTPIDMASEKARLEAVVADMDRRIARLERSAG' A
#
# COMPACT_ATOMS: atom_id res chain seq x y z
N MET A 1 -17.93 -19.52 -20.69
CA MET A 1 -18.28 -19.63 -19.26
C MET A 1 -17.93 -18.30 -18.61
N SER A 2 -18.91 -17.45 -18.33
CA SER A 2 -18.67 -16.19 -17.63
C SER A 2 -18.63 -16.48 -16.13
N GLN A 3 -17.43 -16.70 -15.59
CA GLN A 3 -17.26 -16.71 -14.15
C GLN A 3 -17.23 -15.25 -13.71
N THR A 4 -18.31 -14.76 -13.12
CA THR A 4 -18.30 -13.48 -12.41
C THR A 4 -17.16 -13.54 -11.38
N PRO A 5 -16.27 -12.53 -11.33
CA PRO A 5 -15.21 -12.51 -10.33
C PRO A 5 -15.81 -12.64 -8.93
N ASP A 6 -15.17 -13.45 -8.08
CA ASP A 6 -15.56 -13.55 -6.68
C ASP A 6 -15.64 -12.13 -6.07
N PRO A 7 -16.81 -11.68 -5.57
CA PRO A 7 -16.97 -10.33 -5.04
C PRO A 7 -16.01 -10.05 -3.88
N ALA A 8 -15.63 -11.07 -3.11
CA ALA A 8 -14.65 -10.90 -2.04
C ALA A 8 -13.24 -10.62 -2.60
N ALA A 9 -12.86 -11.28 -3.71
CA ALA A 9 -11.60 -11.04 -4.40
C ALA A 9 -11.56 -9.64 -5.03
N ALA A 10 -12.66 -9.19 -5.65
CA ALA A 10 -12.78 -7.82 -6.17
C ALA A 10 -12.66 -6.76 -5.07
N ALA A 11 -13.35 -6.96 -3.94
CA ALA A 11 -13.25 -6.05 -2.79
C ALA A 11 -11.83 -6.06 -2.17
N ALA A 12 -11.16 -7.21 -2.12
CA ALA A 12 -9.77 -7.30 -1.67
C ALA A 12 -8.82 -6.53 -2.61
N LEU A 13 -8.99 -6.68 -3.92
CA LEU A 13 -8.18 -5.99 -4.93
C LEU A 13 -8.27 -4.46 -4.77
N GLU A 14 -9.49 -3.92 -4.66
CA GLU A 14 -9.68 -2.48 -4.50
C GLU A 14 -9.09 -1.96 -3.18
N ARG A 15 -9.21 -2.72 -2.09
CA ARG A 15 -8.55 -2.37 -0.82
C ARG A 15 -7.02 -2.33 -0.94
N PHE A 16 -6.41 -3.30 -1.62
CA PHE A 16 -4.95 -3.31 -1.81
C PHE A 16 -4.48 -2.17 -2.72
N LYS A 17 -5.24 -1.84 -3.77
CA LYS A 17 -4.95 -0.65 -4.61
C LYS A 17 -5.01 0.63 -3.79
N ALA A 18 -6.04 0.81 -2.97
CA ALA A 18 -6.15 1.98 -2.10
C ALA A 18 -4.98 2.09 -1.11
N GLN A 19 -4.63 1.00 -0.42
CA GLN A 19 -3.50 0.96 0.51
C GLN A 19 -2.17 1.30 -0.18
N ARG A 20 -1.94 0.75 -1.38
CA ARG A 20 -0.77 1.04 -2.19
C ARG A 20 -0.67 2.52 -2.53
N VAL A 21 -1.76 3.13 -3.03
CA VAL A 21 -1.80 4.56 -3.37
C VAL A 21 -1.49 5.42 -2.15
N THR A 22 -2.06 5.10 -0.99
CA THR A 22 -1.75 5.81 0.26
C THR A 22 -0.27 5.68 0.65
N ALA A 23 0.33 4.49 0.53
CA ALA A 23 1.75 4.30 0.85
C ALA A 23 2.66 5.10 -0.09
N ILE A 24 2.36 5.12 -1.40
CA ILE A 24 3.08 5.93 -2.39
C ILE A 24 2.96 7.42 -2.08
N TYR A 25 1.77 7.90 -1.74
CA TYR A 25 1.57 9.29 -1.35
C TYR A 25 2.40 9.67 -0.12
N ARG A 26 2.48 8.79 0.89
CA ARG A 26 3.33 9.03 2.06
C ARG A 26 4.82 9.06 1.70
N LEU A 27 5.28 8.17 0.82
CA LEU A 27 6.66 8.20 0.33
C LEU A 27 6.99 9.52 -0.38
N ASP A 28 6.06 10.04 -1.19
CA ASP A 28 6.21 11.35 -1.83
C ASP A 28 6.29 12.50 -0.81
N LEU A 29 5.46 12.47 0.23
CA LEU A 29 5.55 13.45 1.32
C LEU A 29 6.91 13.39 2.05
N ILE A 30 7.40 12.18 2.35
CA ILE A 30 8.72 12.00 2.97
C ILE A 30 9.82 12.54 2.04
N ALA A 31 9.74 12.27 0.74
CA ALA A 31 10.69 12.80 -0.24
C ALA A 31 10.67 14.34 -0.30
N LYS A 32 9.53 14.97 0.00
CA LYS A 32 9.37 16.43 0.13
C LYS A 32 9.80 16.98 1.49
N GLY A 33 10.30 16.15 2.41
CA GLY A 33 10.79 16.56 3.72
C GLY A 33 9.74 16.55 4.83
N ALA A 34 8.59 15.90 4.64
CA ALA A 34 7.63 15.71 5.72
C ALA A 34 8.21 14.86 6.85
N THR A 35 7.97 15.26 8.08
CA THR A 35 8.34 14.53 9.30
C THR A 35 7.10 14.03 10.02
N ILE A 36 7.20 12.88 10.69
CA ILE A 36 6.12 12.29 11.47
C ILE A 36 6.61 12.10 12.90
N SER A 37 5.75 12.37 13.86
CA SER A 37 5.97 12.07 15.27
C SER A 37 4.86 11.15 15.77
N TYR A 38 5.16 10.41 16.83
CA TYR A 38 4.15 9.75 17.65
C TYR A 38 3.28 10.79 18.36
N GLU A 39 2.17 10.35 18.96
CA GLU A 39 1.23 11.23 19.65
C GLU A 39 1.87 12.00 20.83
N ASP A 40 2.89 11.41 21.46
CA ASP A 40 3.67 12.03 22.53
C ASP A 40 4.74 13.02 22.03
N GLY A 41 4.83 13.24 20.71
CA GLY A 41 5.80 14.11 20.07
C GLY A 41 7.15 13.45 19.77
N THR A 42 7.37 12.19 20.17
CA THR A 42 8.60 11.45 19.87
C THR A 42 8.76 11.35 18.35
N PRO A 43 9.91 11.77 17.78
CA PRO A 43 10.12 11.73 16.33
C PRO A 43 10.23 10.28 15.84
N ILE A 44 9.63 10.00 14.69
CA ILE A 44 9.83 8.72 13.99
C ILE A 44 11.15 8.79 13.22
N ASP A 45 11.90 7.69 13.21
CA ASP A 45 13.01 7.52 12.26
C ASP A 45 12.45 7.44 10.84
N MET A 46 12.59 8.55 10.11
CA MET A 46 12.06 8.70 8.76
C MET A 46 12.73 7.75 7.75
N ALA A 47 13.98 7.33 8.00
CA ALA A 47 14.64 6.35 7.13
C ALA A 47 14.00 4.96 7.28
N SER A 48 13.76 4.54 8.53
CA SER A 48 13.02 3.31 8.84
C SER A 48 11.58 3.37 8.33
N GLU A 49 10.88 4.50 8.48
CA GLU A 49 9.51 4.64 7.99
C GLU A 49 9.43 4.59 6.46
N LYS A 50 10.39 5.21 5.76
CA LYS A 50 10.51 5.09 4.30
C LYS A 50 10.68 3.63 3.90
N ALA A 51 11.63 2.91 4.50
CA ALA A 51 11.87 1.50 4.19
C ALA A 51 10.62 0.62 4.47
N ARG A 52 9.89 0.91 5.55
CA ARG A 52 8.62 0.25 5.87
C ARG A 52 7.57 0.47 4.78
N LEU A 53 7.40 1.72 4.33
CA LEU A 53 6.43 2.06 3.29
C LEU A 53 6.79 1.44 1.93
N GLU A 54 8.08 1.39 1.57
CA GLU A 54 8.56 0.68 0.37
C GLU A 54 8.22 -0.81 0.43
N ALA A 55 8.41 -1.45 1.59
CA ALA A 55 8.03 -2.84 1.79
C ALA A 55 6.52 -3.07 1.68
N VAL A 56 5.70 -2.13 2.17
CA VAL A 56 4.23 -2.16 2.03
C VAL A 56 3.84 -2.08 0.54
N VAL A 57 4.43 -1.17 -0.23
CA VAL A 57 4.16 -1.05 -1.67
C VAL A 57 4.51 -2.35 -2.40
N ALA A 58 5.70 -2.88 -2.17
CA ALA A 58 6.14 -4.13 -2.79
C ALA A 58 5.23 -5.32 -2.44
N ASP A 59 4.73 -5.37 -1.20
CA ASP A 59 3.77 -6.40 -0.81
C ASP A 59 2.41 -6.24 -1.50
N MET A 60 1.89 -5.01 -1.58
CA MET A 60 0.63 -4.73 -2.28
C MET A 60 0.73 -5.04 -3.77
N ASP A 61 1.84 -4.69 -4.42
CA ASP A 61 2.10 -5.03 -5.83
C ASP A 61 2.01 -6.54 -6.06
N ARG A 62 2.63 -7.35 -5.19
CA ARG A 62 2.55 -8.82 -5.30
C ARG A 62 1.13 -9.34 -5.14
N ARG A 63 0.34 -8.79 -4.19
CA ARG A 63 -1.04 -9.22 -3.93
C ARG A 63 -1.99 -8.82 -5.06
N ILE A 64 -1.86 -7.59 -5.55
CA ILE A 64 -2.61 -7.06 -6.70
C ILE A 64 -2.36 -7.94 -7.92
N ALA A 65 -1.09 -8.18 -8.26
CA ALA A 65 -0.73 -8.98 -9.44
C ALA A 65 -1.25 -10.43 -9.34
N ARG A 66 -1.32 -11.01 -8.13
CA ARG A 66 -1.92 -12.34 -7.92
C ARG A 66 -3.43 -12.32 -8.18
N LEU A 67 -4.15 -11.34 -7.64
CA LEU A 67 -5.60 -11.23 -7.79
C LEU A 67 -6.01 -10.90 -9.23
N GLU A 68 -5.27 -10.02 -9.90
CA GLU A 68 -5.52 -9.68 -11.30
C GLU A 68 -5.31 -10.89 -12.22
N ARG A 69 -4.27 -11.70 -11.98
CA ARG A 69 -4.07 -12.97 -12.70
C ARG A 69 -5.17 -14.00 -12.46
N SER A 70 -5.80 -14.00 -11.28
CA SER A 70 -6.91 -14.93 -10.99
C SER A 70 -8.26 -14.46 -11.53
N ALA A 71 -8.36 -13.20 -11.96
CA ALA A 71 -9.60 -12.61 -12.47
C ALA A 71 -9.66 -12.56 -14.01
N GLY A 72 -8.55 -12.79 -14.70
CA GLY A 72 -8.46 -12.90 -16.17
C GLY A 72 -8.32 -14.34 -16.63
#